data_AF-A0A9C9KZT6-F1
#
_entry.id   AF-A0A9C9KZT6-F1
#
_cell.length_a   1.000
_cell.length_b   1.000
_cell.length_c   1.000
_cell.angle_alpha   90.00
_cell.angle_beta   90.00
_cell.angle_gamma   90.00
#
_symmetry.space_group_name_H-M   'P 1'
#
loop_
_entity.id
_entity.type
_entity.pdbx_description
1 polymer ?
#
loop_
_entity_poly.entity_id
_entity_poly.type
_entity_poly.pdbx_seq_one_letter_code
_entity_poly.pdbx_strand_id
1 'polypeptide(L)'
;MAEYPACAVQSAFFYSLTLSIPDENCTMIVQHFQDNTLQNMKRHLLRFACRLLFLLAFPALTHAFPTSSPVPGGIVLLALKENQVAKSARYENKKLATLHENARDYLLIGLSLASKPGKHTLTIKNTSGQTEEISFYVKAKAYKSQHLTIKNKRKVNPYEKDMDRILSEKKRKTRARKTWQANTVQVNFSPPLDGRISSIFGLRRFFNEQARRPHSGLDIAAPQGTPIAAVESGTIIEAGNFFFSGNMVYLDHGQGIITLYAHMHTIQVKTGDKIKKGQIIGTVGETGRVTGPHLHLAVIANQTLVDPLLFLPQLSLKAEEYFKNN
;
A
#
# COMPACT_ATOMS: atom_id res chain seq x y z
N MET A 1 65.57 -13.51 -0.33
CA MET A 1 66.43 -13.36 0.86
C MET A 1 65.94 -12.12 1.57
N ALA A 2 65.16 -12.29 2.64
CA ALA A 2 65.64 -12.20 4.04
C ALA A 2 65.62 -10.72 4.47
N GLU A 3 65.17 -10.26 5.63
CA GLU A 3 64.79 -10.85 6.92
C GLU A 3 64.22 -9.68 7.77
N TYR A 4 63.38 -9.96 8.77
CA TYR A 4 63.10 -9.04 9.91
C TYR A 4 64.34 -9.00 10.84
N PRO A 5 64.57 -7.94 11.65
CA PRO A 5 64.18 -7.99 13.09
C PRO A 5 63.85 -6.58 13.70
N ALA A 6 62.92 -6.43 14.64
CA ALA A 6 62.90 -6.74 16.09
C ALA A 6 63.37 -5.59 17.04
N CYS A 7 62.41 -5.16 17.88
CA CYS A 7 62.45 -4.78 19.30
C CYS A 7 63.77 -4.34 19.98
N ALA A 8 63.77 -3.18 20.64
CA ALA A 8 64.49 -2.98 21.90
C ALA A 8 63.88 -1.83 22.73
N VAL A 9 63.50 -2.18 23.96
CA VAL A 9 63.05 -1.30 25.04
C VAL A 9 64.28 -0.72 25.72
N GLN A 10 64.30 0.59 25.93
CA GLN A 10 65.40 1.27 26.61
C GLN A 10 65.08 1.48 28.10
N SER A 11 66.04 1.06 28.90
CA SER A 11 66.14 1.12 30.35
C SER A 11 66.48 2.53 30.85
N ALA A 12 66.06 2.84 32.07
CA ALA A 12 66.78 3.78 32.93
C ALA A 12 66.67 3.30 34.39
N PHE A 13 67.83 2.87 34.89
CA PHE A 13 68.18 2.63 36.29
C PHE A 13 68.04 3.92 37.12
N PHE A 14 67.79 3.83 38.43
CA PHE A 14 68.66 4.42 39.48
C PHE A 14 68.30 3.88 40.88
N TYR A 15 69.27 3.16 41.44
CA TYR A 15 69.75 3.06 42.82
C TYR A 15 68.84 2.72 44.03
N SER A 16 69.21 1.57 44.59
CA SER A 16 69.16 1.07 45.97
C SER A 16 69.03 2.09 47.11
N LEU A 17 68.08 1.85 48.01
CA LEU A 17 68.30 1.98 49.46
C LEU A 17 67.53 0.87 50.18
N THR A 18 68.24 -0.01 50.87
CA THR A 18 67.69 -1.05 51.76
C THR A 18 67.21 -0.44 53.07
N LEU A 19 65.98 -0.73 53.48
CA LEU A 19 65.56 -0.73 54.88
C LEU A 19 64.46 -1.78 55.08
N SER A 20 64.80 -2.81 55.86
CA SER A 20 63.86 -3.81 56.38
C SER A 20 62.88 -3.16 57.35
N ILE A 21 61.62 -3.59 57.30
CA ILE A 21 60.76 -4.02 58.42
C ILE A 21 59.43 -4.51 57.81
N PRO A 22 58.85 -5.64 58.27
CA PRO A 22 57.65 -6.23 57.69
C PRO A 22 56.40 -5.55 58.24
N ASP A 23 55.31 -5.50 57.47
CA ASP A 23 53.97 -5.67 58.04
C ASP A 23 52.91 -5.92 56.96
N GLU A 24 52.12 -6.96 57.22
CA GLU A 24 51.01 -7.47 56.41
C GLU A 24 49.88 -6.43 56.33
N ASN A 25 49.86 -5.60 55.28
CA ASN A 25 48.63 -4.91 54.89
C ASN A 25 48.56 -4.44 53.42
N CYS A 26 49.48 -4.90 52.57
CA CYS A 26 49.55 -4.42 51.18
C CYS A 26 48.86 -5.35 50.15
N THR A 27 48.31 -6.49 50.59
CA THR A 27 47.72 -7.49 49.67
C THR A 27 46.24 -7.22 49.33
N MET A 28 45.54 -6.37 50.10
CA MET A 28 44.11 -6.08 49.90
C MET A 28 43.81 -4.88 48.99
N ILE A 29 44.82 -4.07 48.63
CA ILE A 29 44.60 -2.86 47.81
C ILE A 29 44.90 -3.13 46.33
N VAL A 30 45.72 -4.13 46.00
CA VAL A 30 46.10 -4.44 44.60
C VAL A 30 45.05 -5.30 43.89
N GLN A 31 44.35 -6.20 44.59
CA GLN A 31 43.27 -6.99 43.98
C GLN A 31 42.01 -6.16 43.68
N HIS A 32 41.71 -5.12 44.47
CA HIS A 32 40.51 -4.32 44.26
C HIS A 32 40.63 -3.33 43.07
N PHE A 33 41.86 -2.99 42.65
CA PHE A 33 42.11 -2.09 41.52
C PHE A 33 42.13 -2.80 40.15
N GLN A 34 42.50 -4.09 40.11
CA GLN A 34 42.55 -4.86 38.86
C GLN A 34 41.18 -5.39 38.42
N ASP A 35 40.27 -5.69 39.34
CA ASP A 35 38.93 -6.20 38.99
C ASP A 35 37.98 -5.10 38.46
N ASN A 36 38.08 -3.88 39.00
CA ASN A 36 37.22 -2.76 38.59
C ASN A 36 37.56 -2.21 37.20
N THR A 37 38.83 -2.30 36.78
CA THR A 37 39.27 -1.83 35.45
C THR A 37 38.85 -2.79 34.35
N LEU A 38 38.97 -4.11 34.57
CA LEU A 38 38.56 -5.13 33.59
C LEU A 38 37.03 -5.23 33.43
N GLN A 39 36.26 -5.10 34.53
CA GLN A 39 34.79 -5.05 34.45
C GLN A 39 34.27 -3.78 33.77
N ASN A 40 34.89 -2.61 34.00
CA ASN A 40 34.50 -1.38 33.32
C ASN A 40 34.86 -1.40 31.83
N MET A 41 36.00 -1.97 31.45
CA MET A 41 36.36 -2.14 30.03
C MET A 41 35.40 -3.08 29.30
N LYS A 42 35.00 -4.21 29.91
CA LYS A 42 33.99 -5.12 29.35
C LYS A 42 32.61 -4.46 29.24
N ARG A 43 32.20 -3.64 30.21
CA ARG A 43 30.94 -2.87 30.16
C ARG A 43 30.96 -1.79 29.07
N HIS A 44 32.10 -1.16 28.79
CA HIS A 44 32.22 -0.19 27.70
C HIS A 44 32.29 -0.86 26.31
N LEU A 45 33.03 -1.96 26.15
CA LEU A 45 33.06 -2.75 24.91
C LEU A 45 31.69 -3.37 24.57
N LEU A 46 30.92 -3.83 25.57
CA LEU A 46 29.57 -4.37 25.36
C LEU A 46 28.56 -3.25 25.01
N ARG A 47 28.71 -2.05 25.58
CA ARG A 47 27.88 -0.87 25.25
C ARG A 47 28.19 -0.29 23.86
N PHE A 48 29.43 -0.38 23.39
CA PHE A 48 29.80 -0.01 22.02
C PHE A 48 29.35 -1.07 20.99
N ALA A 49 29.50 -2.36 21.29
CA ALA A 49 29.00 -3.44 20.43
C ALA A 49 27.47 -3.41 20.27
N CYS A 50 26.73 -3.08 21.34
CA CYS A 50 25.26 -2.98 21.27
C CYS A 50 24.77 -1.70 20.56
N ARG A 51 25.58 -0.63 20.54
CA ARG A 51 25.27 0.59 19.74
C ARG A 51 25.67 0.46 18.27
N LEU A 52 26.68 -0.35 17.94
CA LEU A 52 27.06 -0.61 16.55
C LEU A 52 26.13 -1.63 15.86
N LEU A 53 25.52 -2.56 16.61
CA LEU A 53 24.56 -3.52 16.05
C LEU A 53 23.17 -2.91 15.72
N PHE A 54 22.87 -1.69 16.18
CA PHE A 54 21.58 -1.03 15.92
C PHE A 54 21.56 -0.17 14.65
N LEU A 55 22.67 -0.08 13.91
CA LEU A 55 22.83 0.81 12.75
C LEU A 55 22.65 0.13 11.37
N LEU A 56 22.28 -1.15 11.30
CA LEU A 56 22.14 -1.89 10.03
C LEU A 56 20.79 -2.58 9.84
N ALA A 57 19.74 -2.15 10.55
CA ALA A 57 18.38 -2.50 10.19
C ALA A 57 17.69 -1.27 9.57
N PHE A 58 18.19 -0.82 8.41
CA PHE A 58 17.31 -0.05 7.53
C PHE A 58 16.20 -1.03 7.13
N PRO A 59 14.93 -0.81 7.51
CA PRO A 59 13.86 -1.58 6.92
C PRO A 59 13.98 -1.30 5.43
N ALA A 60 14.27 -2.34 4.63
CA ALA A 60 14.19 -2.22 3.19
C ALA A 60 12.81 -1.62 2.91
N LEU A 61 12.78 -0.40 2.38
CA LEU A 61 11.56 0.25 1.94
C LEU A 61 10.97 -0.70 0.91
N THR A 62 10.00 -1.52 1.32
CA THR A 62 9.34 -2.47 0.45
C THR A 62 8.54 -1.65 -0.54
N HIS A 63 9.13 -1.45 -1.72
CA HIS A 63 8.46 -0.80 -2.82
C HIS A 63 7.29 -1.70 -3.24
N ALA A 64 6.07 -1.24 -3.00
CA ALA A 64 4.87 -1.99 -3.34
C ALA A 64 4.49 -1.72 -4.79
N PHE A 65 5.15 -2.39 -5.72
CA PHE A 65 4.70 -2.37 -7.11
C PHE A 65 3.50 -3.30 -7.29
N PRO A 66 2.53 -2.95 -8.16
CA PRO A 66 1.35 -3.77 -8.35
C PRO A 66 1.67 -5.17 -8.89
N THR A 67 0.84 -6.15 -8.54
CA THR A 67 0.98 -7.53 -9.03
C THR A 67 0.02 -7.79 -10.18
N SER A 68 0.55 -8.20 -11.34
CA SER A 68 -0.26 -8.59 -12.50
C SER A 68 -1.12 -9.82 -12.17
N SER A 69 -2.42 -9.74 -12.44
CA SER A 69 -3.39 -10.83 -12.28
C SER A 69 -4.41 -10.76 -13.42
N PRO A 70 -4.16 -11.44 -14.56
CA PRO A 70 -4.96 -11.32 -15.77
C PRO A 70 -6.26 -12.11 -15.67
N VAL A 71 -7.19 -11.65 -14.85
CA VAL A 71 -8.52 -12.25 -14.60
C VAL A 71 -9.59 -11.15 -14.59
N PRO A 72 -10.89 -11.46 -14.77
CA PRO A 72 -11.95 -10.47 -14.63
C PRO A 72 -11.87 -9.80 -13.25
N GLY A 73 -11.72 -8.47 -13.20
CA GLY A 73 -11.52 -7.71 -11.96
C GLY A 73 -10.07 -7.52 -11.52
N GLY A 74 -9.11 -8.12 -12.22
CA GLY A 74 -7.68 -7.96 -11.95
C GLY A 74 -7.02 -6.88 -12.83
N ILE A 75 -5.69 -6.95 -12.93
CA ILE A 75 -4.89 -6.06 -13.77
C ILE A 75 -3.93 -6.86 -14.65
N VAL A 76 -3.52 -6.28 -15.78
CA VAL A 76 -2.38 -6.74 -16.56
C VAL A 76 -1.31 -5.67 -16.51
N LEU A 77 -0.07 -6.08 -16.22
CA LEU A 77 1.12 -5.25 -16.40
C LEU A 77 1.85 -5.76 -17.64
N LEU A 78 1.72 -5.01 -18.73
CA LEU A 78 2.41 -5.32 -19.98
C LEU A 78 3.72 -4.54 -20.03
N ALA A 79 4.85 -5.23 -19.90
CA ALA A 79 6.17 -4.62 -20.06
C ALA A 79 6.40 -4.18 -21.50
N LEU A 80 6.84 -2.94 -21.69
CA LEU A 80 7.32 -2.44 -22.98
C LEU A 80 8.72 -2.99 -23.25
N LYS A 81 9.03 -3.28 -24.52
CA LYS A 81 10.38 -3.71 -24.94
C LYS A 81 11.38 -2.56 -24.76
N GLU A 82 12.67 -2.88 -24.67
CA GLU A 82 13.77 -1.96 -24.35
C GLU A 82 13.88 -0.72 -25.28
N ASN A 83 13.28 -0.76 -26.48
CA ASN A 83 13.20 0.38 -27.42
C ASN A 83 11.77 0.76 -27.82
N GLN A 84 10.75 0.19 -27.15
CA GLN A 84 9.36 0.41 -27.48
C GLN A 84 8.81 1.59 -26.67
N VAL A 85 8.61 2.72 -27.33
CA VAL A 85 8.02 3.91 -26.71
C VAL A 85 6.52 3.96 -27.01
N ALA A 86 5.70 3.92 -25.97
CA ALA A 86 4.26 4.10 -26.07
C ALA A 86 3.88 5.57 -25.83
N LYS A 87 3.81 6.40 -26.89
CA LYS A 87 3.34 7.79 -26.80
C LYS A 87 1.90 7.86 -26.28
N SER A 88 1.08 6.88 -26.66
CA SER A 88 -0.23 6.64 -26.03
C SER A 88 -0.60 5.18 -26.17
N ALA A 89 -1.30 4.62 -25.18
CA ALA A 89 -1.85 3.28 -25.26
C ALA A 89 -3.31 3.25 -24.83
N ARG A 90 -4.10 2.35 -25.44
CA ARG A 90 -5.53 2.23 -25.20
C ARG A 90 -6.01 0.77 -25.16
N TYR A 91 -6.96 0.50 -24.28
CA TYR A 91 -7.74 -0.74 -24.21
C TYR A 91 -9.22 -0.39 -24.06
N GLU A 92 -10.10 -0.99 -24.87
CA GLU A 92 -11.55 -0.67 -24.90
C GLU A 92 -11.84 0.85 -24.97
N ASN A 93 -11.09 1.58 -25.80
CA ASN A 93 -11.18 3.05 -25.92
C ASN A 93 -10.87 3.85 -24.63
N LYS A 94 -10.23 3.24 -23.63
CA LYS A 94 -9.74 3.92 -22.42
C LYS A 94 -8.23 4.07 -22.51
N LYS A 95 -7.70 5.24 -22.12
CA LYS A 95 -6.25 5.48 -22.04
C LYS A 95 -5.64 4.58 -20.96
N LEU A 96 -4.42 4.11 -21.18
CA LEU A 96 -3.67 3.27 -20.24
C LEU A 96 -2.59 4.09 -19.53
N ALA A 97 -2.47 3.92 -18.22
CA ALA A 97 -1.34 4.44 -17.45
C ALA A 97 -0.04 3.72 -17.80
N THR A 98 1.06 4.46 -17.82
CA THR A 98 2.41 3.92 -17.86
C THR A 98 3.03 4.00 -16.48
N LEU A 99 3.40 2.85 -15.94
CA LEU A 99 4.10 2.70 -14.67
C LEU A 99 5.57 2.45 -14.93
N HIS A 100 6.44 2.99 -14.09
CA HIS A 100 7.89 2.83 -14.20
C HIS A 100 8.43 2.06 -13.00
N GLU A 101 9.16 0.98 -13.24
CA GLU A 101 9.85 0.21 -12.20
C GLU A 101 11.14 -0.41 -12.76
N ASN A 102 12.24 -0.33 -12.02
CA ASN A 102 13.53 -0.96 -12.37
C ASN A 102 13.99 -0.65 -13.80
N ALA A 103 13.91 0.63 -14.20
CA ALA A 103 14.25 1.11 -15.55
C ALA A 103 13.40 0.51 -16.69
N ARG A 104 12.24 -0.08 -16.38
CA ARG A 104 11.28 -0.60 -17.35
C ARG A 104 9.92 0.08 -17.22
N ASP A 105 9.29 0.29 -18.37
CA ASP A 105 7.95 0.83 -18.45
C ASP A 105 6.92 -0.30 -18.63
N TYR A 106 5.81 -0.17 -17.90
CA TYR A 106 4.70 -1.10 -17.92
C TYR A 106 3.41 -0.36 -18.26
N LEU A 107 2.66 -0.86 -19.24
CA LEU A 107 1.28 -0.43 -19.43
C LEU A 107 0.39 -1.17 -18.44
N LEU A 108 -0.33 -0.41 -17.61
CA LEU A 108 -1.31 -0.97 -16.70
C LEU A 108 -2.67 -1.05 -17.38
N ILE A 109 -3.20 -2.27 -17.50
CA ILE A 109 -4.55 -2.53 -18.00
C ILE A 109 -5.44 -2.98 -16.85
N GLY A 110 -6.54 -2.27 -16.61
CA GLY A 110 -7.55 -2.66 -15.64
C GLY A 110 -8.64 -3.51 -16.28
N LEU A 111 -8.89 -4.71 -15.75
CA LEU A 111 -9.90 -5.64 -16.26
C LEU A 111 -11.16 -5.54 -15.41
N SER A 112 -12.32 -5.37 -16.04
CA SER A 112 -13.58 -5.29 -15.31
C SER A 112 -14.00 -6.68 -14.84
N LEU A 113 -14.84 -6.77 -13.80
CA LEU A 113 -15.45 -8.05 -13.41
C LEU A 113 -16.31 -8.70 -14.51
N ALA A 114 -16.70 -7.93 -15.54
CA ALA A 114 -17.43 -8.42 -16.70
C ALA A 114 -16.52 -8.79 -17.89
N SER A 115 -15.20 -8.58 -17.79
CA SER A 115 -14.26 -8.93 -18.86
C SER A 115 -14.35 -10.44 -19.15
N LYS A 116 -14.43 -10.79 -20.43
CA LYS A 116 -14.54 -12.20 -20.85
C LYS A 116 -13.17 -12.89 -20.78
N PRO A 117 -13.08 -14.14 -20.30
CA PRO A 117 -11.87 -14.94 -20.49
C PRO A 117 -11.54 -15.11 -21.98
N GLY A 118 -10.26 -15.23 -22.31
CA GLY A 118 -9.79 -15.39 -23.69
C GLY A 118 -8.77 -14.34 -24.12
N LYS A 119 -8.55 -14.25 -25.42
CA LYS A 119 -7.61 -13.30 -26.04
C LYS A 119 -8.24 -11.91 -26.10
N HIS A 120 -7.45 -10.90 -25.72
CA HIS A 120 -7.77 -9.48 -25.81
C HIS A 120 -6.67 -8.75 -26.58
N THR A 121 -6.98 -7.58 -27.10
CA THR A 121 -6.03 -6.71 -27.80
C THR A 121 -6.07 -5.30 -27.23
N LEU A 122 -4.91 -4.65 -27.19
CA LEU A 122 -4.75 -3.23 -26.91
C LEU A 122 -4.00 -2.57 -28.07
N THR A 123 -4.11 -1.25 -28.17
CA THR A 123 -3.41 -0.46 -29.18
C THR A 123 -2.38 0.45 -28.54
N ILE A 124 -1.16 0.48 -29.10
CA ILE A 124 -0.11 1.42 -28.76
C ILE A 124 0.14 2.32 -29.97
N LYS A 125 0.31 3.62 -29.75
CA LYS A 125 0.87 4.53 -30.74
C LYS A 125 2.29 4.90 -30.35
N ASN A 126 3.24 4.70 -31.25
CA ASN A 126 4.64 5.07 -31.03
C ASN A 126 4.90 6.56 -31.31
N THR A 127 6.16 6.97 -31.25
CA THR A 127 6.58 8.36 -31.51
C THR A 127 6.39 8.79 -32.96
N SER A 128 6.51 7.89 -33.94
CA SER A 128 6.24 8.15 -35.36
C SER A 128 4.73 8.16 -35.71
N GLY A 129 3.86 7.87 -34.75
CA GLY A 129 2.41 7.85 -34.93
C GLY A 129 1.85 6.54 -35.48
N GLN A 130 2.71 5.55 -35.75
CA GLN A 130 2.29 4.21 -36.15
C GLN A 130 1.58 3.52 -34.98
N THR A 131 0.53 2.75 -35.31
CA THR A 131 -0.26 2.00 -34.34
C THR A 131 0.15 0.53 -34.37
N GLU A 132 0.45 -0.02 -33.20
CA GLU A 132 0.74 -1.43 -32.98
C GLU A 132 -0.39 -2.05 -32.15
N GLU A 133 -0.85 -3.25 -32.54
CA GLU A 133 -1.76 -4.04 -31.72
C GLU A 133 -0.99 -5.07 -30.90
N ILE A 134 -1.24 -5.10 -29.60
CA ILE A 134 -0.65 -6.10 -28.71
C ILE A 134 -1.73 -6.96 -28.12
N SER A 135 -1.53 -8.28 -28.24
CA SER A 135 -2.44 -9.27 -27.67
C SER A 135 -2.01 -9.66 -26.26
N PHE A 136 -3.00 -9.93 -25.40
CA PHE A 136 -2.79 -10.56 -24.10
C PHE A 136 -3.95 -11.52 -23.80
N TYR A 137 -3.81 -12.36 -22.78
CA TYR A 137 -4.81 -13.35 -22.42
C TYR A 137 -5.40 -13.07 -21.04
N VAL A 138 -6.71 -13.23 -20.89
CA VAL A 138 -7.45 -13.14 -19.63
C VAL A 138 -7.92 -14.54 -19.23
N LYS A 139 -7.49 -15.01 -18.06
CA LYS A 139 -7.88 -16.29 -17.48
C LYS A 139 -9.26 -16.18 -16.81
N ALA A 140 -10.01 -17.27 -16.76
CA ALA A 140 -11.24 -17.34 -15.99
C ALA A 140 -10.95 -17.26 -14.48
N LYS A 141 -11.86 -16.63 -13.72
CA LYS A 141 -11.85 -16.62 -12.26
C LYS A 141 -13.27 -16.71 -11.73
N ALA A 142 -13.50 -17.64 -10.81
CA ALA A 142 -14.74 -17.74 -10.07
C ALA A 142 -14.66 -16.85 -8.82
N TYR A 143 -15.79 -16.24 -8.46
CA TYR A 143 -15.92 -15.41 -7.26
C TYR A 143 -16.98 -16.02 -6.35
N LYS A 144 -16.63 -16.17 -5.06
CA LYS A 144 -17.55 -16.64 -4.02
C LYS A 144 -18.74 -15.69 -3.84
N SER A 145 -19.85 -16.21 -3.35
CA SER A 145 -21.02 -15.43 -2.97
C SER A 145 -20.91 -14.93 -1.53
N GLN A 146 -21.57 -13.81 -1.25
CA GLN A 146 -21.67 -13.23 0.09
C GLN A 146 -23.11 -12.75 0.31
N HIS A 147 -23.74 -13.26 1.37
CA HIS A 147 -25.11 -12.91 1.77
C HIS A 147 -25.03 -11.97 2.96
N LEU A 148 -25.68 -10.81 2.87
CA LEU A 148 -25.64 -9.77 3.89
C LEU A 148 -27.05 -9.29 4.21
N THR A 149 -27.34 -9.14 5.50
CA THR A 149 -28.58 -8.55 5.99
C THR A 149 -28.39 -7.06 6.22
N ILE A 150 -29.01 -6.24 5.39
CA ILE A 150 -29.02 -4.79 5.51
C ILE A 150 -30.26 -4.37 6.30
N LYS A 151 -30.04 -3.82 7.50
CA LYS A 151 -31.13 -3.34 8.38
C LYS A 151 -31.95 -2.22 7.74
N ASN A 152 -31.27 -1.28 7.07
CA ASN A 152 -31.93 -0.17 6.39
C ASN A 152 -32.51 -0.63 5.03
N LYS A 153 -33.79 -0.98 5.01
CA LYS A 153 -34.50 -1.44 3.80
C LYS A 153 -34.46 -0.43 2.65
N ARG A 154 -34.46 0.89 2.92
CA ARG A 154 -34.33 1.96 1.90
C ARG A 154 -32.96 1.93 1.19
N LYS A 155 -31.93 1.32 1.79
CA LYS A 155 -30.64 1.08 1.14
C LYS A 155 -30.61 -0.22 0.33
N VAL A 156 -31.53 -1.14 0.57
CA VAL A 156 -31.72 -2.33 -0.26
C VAL A 156 -32.55 -1.99 -1.50
N ASN A 157 -33.70 -1.36 -1.27
CA ASN A 157 -34.69 -0.94 -2.25
C ASN A 157 -35.04 0.54 -1.98
N PRO A 158 -34.42 1.49 -2.69
CA PRO A 158 -34.70 2.92 -2.55
C PRO A 158 -36.13 3.27 -2.91
N TYR A 159 -36.62 4.40 -2.40
CA TYR A 159 -37.90 4.95 -2.82
C TYR A 159 -37.75 5.71 -4.13
N GLU A 160 -38.85 5.96 -4.83
CA GLU A 160 -38.85 6.74 -6.08
C GLU A 160 -38.22 8.12 -5.90
N LYS A 161 -38.55 8.83 -4.80
CA LYS A 161 -37.94 10.12 -4.45
C LYS A 161 -36.42 10.10 -4.21
N ASP A 162 -35.82 8.92 -4.04
CA ASP A 162 -34.37 8.78 -3.92
C ASP A 162 -33.67 8.78 -5.29
N MET A 163 -34.41 8.51 -6.35
CA MET A 163 -33.84 8.20 -7.66
C MET A 163 -33.16 9.41 -8.29
N ASP A 164 -33.71 10.60 -8.16
CA ASP A 164 -33.08 11.82 -8.68
C ASP A 164 -31.70 12.06 -8.06
N ARG A 165 -31.62 11.90 -6.73
CA ARG A 165 -30.36 11.97 -5.98
C ARG A 165 -29.40 10.89 -6.46
N ILE A 166 -29.83 9.63 -6.53
CA ILE A 166 -29.00 8.49 -6.92
C ILE A 166 -28.47 8.64 -8.35
N LEU A 167 -29.29 9.13 -9.28
CA LEU A 167 -28.91 9.32 -10.67
C LEU A 167 -27.95 10.49 -10.84
N SER A 168 -28.15 11.60 -10.11
CA SER A 168 -27.20 12.72 -10.06
C SER A 168 -25.84 12.28 -9.49
N GLU A 169 -25.87 11.54 -8.38
CA GLU A 169 -24.68 10.95 -7.76
C GLU A 169 -23.94 9.97 -8.68
N LYS A 170 -24.68 9.16 -9.45
CA LYS A 170 -24.09 8.28 -10.47
C LYS A 170 -23.30 9.08 -11.51
N LYS A 171 -23.83 10.22 -11.98
CA LYS A 171 -23.13 11.11 -12.93
C LYS A 171 -21.84 11.66 -12.32
N ARG A 172 -21.88 12.10 -11.05
CA ARG A 172 -20.70 12.55 -10.29
C ARG A 172 -19.61 11.48 -10.20
N LYS A 173 -19.98 10.26 -9.77
CA LYS A 173 -19.05 9.11 -9.68
C LYS A 173 -18.47 8.75 -11.05
N THR A 174 -19.27 8.79 -12.11
CA THR A 174 -18.80 8.55 -13.48
C THR A 174 -17.81 9.63 -13.94
N ARG A 175 -18.05 10.90 -13.61
CA ARG A 175 -17.13 11.99 -13.93
C ARG A 175 -15.78 11.80 -13.23
N ALA A 176 -15.80 11.52 -11.92
CA ALA A 176 -14.58 11.29 -11.14
C ALA A 176 -13.75 10.13 -11.72
N ARG A 177 -14.38 8.99 -12.06
CA ARG A 177 -13.68 7.84 -12.67
C ARG A 177 -13.07 8.11 -14.03
N LYS A 178 -13.58 9.11 -14.76
CA LYS A 178 -13.10 9.51 -16.09
C LYS A 178 -11.96 10.53 -16.04
N THR A 179 -11.62 11.04 -14.86
CA THR A 179 -10.52 11.98 -14.70
C THR A 179 -9.22 11.39 -15.23
N TRP A 180 -8.46 12.23 -15.95
CA TRP A 180 -7.16 11.89 -16.49
C TRP A 180 -6.23 13.08 -16.34
N GLN A 181 -5.15 12.91 -15.59
CA GLN A 181 -4.04 13.86 -15.50
C GLN A 181 -2.78 13.24 -16.08
N ALA A 182 -1.97 14.00 -16.82
CA ALA A 182 -0.78 13.48 -17.48
C ALA A 182 0.45 13.35 -16.56
N ASN A 183 0.30 13.64 -15.27
CA ASN A 183 1.38 13.60 -14.29
C ASN A 183 1.97 12.18 -14.19
N THR A 184 3.24 12.10 -13.81
CA THR A 184 3.89 10.82 -13.49
C THR A 184 3.13 10.14 -12.34
N VAL A 185 2.81 8.86 -12.52
CA VAL A 185 2.09 8.07 -11.52
C VAL A 185 3.08 7.39 -10.59
N GLN A 186 2.79 7.41 -9.30
CA GLN A 186 3.39 6.51 -8.33
C GLN A 186 2.33 5.52 -7.85
N VAL A 187 2.68 4.24 -7.77
CA VAL A 187 1.77 3.15 -7.36
C VAL A 187 2.28 2.41 -6.13
N ASN A 188 3.18 3.02 -5.36
CA ASN A 188 3.71 2.46 -4.13
C ASN A 188 2.69 2.62 -2.99
N PHE A 189 1.54 1.96 -3.08
CA PHE A 189 0.45 2.21 -2.14
C PHE A 189 0.80 1.67 -0.74
N SER A 190 0.46 2.45 0.29
CA SER A 190 0.51 2.00 1.68
C SER A 190 -0.89 1.68 2.20
N PRO A 191 -1.04 0.72 3.14
CA PRO A 191 -2.33 0.48 3.81
C PRO A 191 -2.94 1.78 4.36
N PRO A 192 -4.23 2.05 4.13
CA PRO A 192 -4.86 3.30 4.55
C PRO A 192 -5.12 3.37 6.07
N LEU A 193 -5.16 2.23 6.75
CA LEU A 193 -5.33 2.11 8.19
C LEU A 193 -4.95 0.69 8.64
N ASP A 194 -4.76 0.51 9.95
CA ASP A 194 -4.65 -0.81 10.56
C ASP A 194 -6.04 -1.33 10.95
N GLY A 195 -6.42 -2.46 10.37
CA GLY A 195 -7.70 -3.12 10.60
C GLY A 195 -7.75 -4.51 9.98
N ARG A 196 -8.83 -5.25 10.25
CA ARG A 196 -9.05 -6.61 9.73
C ARG A 196 -9.73 -6.53 8.37
N ILE A 197 -9.30 -7.34 7.41
CA ILE A 197 -10.05 -7.49 6.15
C ILE A 197 -11.37 -8.22 6.45
N SER A 198 -12.50 -7.56 6.17
CA SER A 198 -13.84 -8.09 6.44
C SER A 198 -14.60 -8.49 5.18
N SER A 199 -14.19 -8.01 4.00
CA SER A 199 -14.76 -8.42 2.71
C SER A 199 -13.78 -8.11 1.58
N ILE A 200 -13.58 -9.05 0.67
CA ILE A 200 -12.66 -8.91 -0.46
C ILE A 200 -13.38 -8.51 -1.76
N PHE A 201 -12.59 -8.04 -2.73
CA PHE A 201 -13.09 -7.64 -4.04
C PHE A 201 -13.72 -8.80 -4.81
N GLY A 202 -14.74 -8.48 -5.60
CA GLY A 202 -15.36 -9.38 -6.59
C GLY A 202 -16.41 -10.34 -6.05
N LEU A 203 -16.61 -10.42 -4.72
CA LEU A 203 -17.66 -11.26 -4.14
C LEU A 203 -19.03 -10.96 -4.73
N ARG A 204 -19.76 -12.00 -5.13
CA ARG A 204 -21.14 -11.88 -5.63
C ARG A 204 -22.06 -11.57 -4.45
N ARG A 205 -22.62 -10.36 -4.40
CA ARG A 205 -23.38 -9.90 -3.24
C ARG A 205 -24.87 -10.17 -3.36
N PHE A 206 -25.46 -10.66 -2.28
CA PHE A 206 -26.89 -10.77 -2.07
C PHE A 206 -27.25 -9.95 -0.84
N PHE A 207 -28.18 -9.00 -0.98
CA PHE A 207 -28.69 -8.18 0.13
C PHE A 207 -30.13 -8.58 0.41
N ASN A 208 -30.37 -9.13 1.59
CA ASN A 208 -31.68 -9.66 2.00
C ASN A 208 -32.25 -10.60 0.90
N GLU A 209 -31.45 -11.61 0.54
CA GLU A 209 -31.68 -12.61 -0.52
C GLU A 209 -31.85 -12.10 -1.96
N GLN A 210 -31.61 -10.81 -2.21
CA GLN A 210 -31.70 -10.26 -3.55
C GLN A 210 -30.30 -10.03 -4.13
N ALA A 211 -30.07 -10.55 -5.35
CA ALA A 211 -28.83 -10.33 -6.06
C ALA A 211 -28.53 -8.83 -6.26
N ARG A 212 -27.26 -8.46 -6.10
CA ARG A 212 -26.76 -7.09 -6.24
C ARG A 212 -25.45 -7.09 -7.00
N ARG A 213 -24.96 -5.89 -7.32
CA ARG A 213 -23.65 -5.74 -7.96
C ARG A 213 -22.58 -6.36 -7.05
N PRO A 214 -21.59 -7.08 -7.63
CA PRO A 214 -20.49 -7.62 -6.86
C PRO A 214 -19.74 -6.57 -6.06
N HIS A 215 -19.03 -7.01 -5.03
CA HIS A 215 -18.20 -6.13 -4.24
C HIS A 215 -17.11 -5.48 -5.09
N SER A 216 -17.04 -4.15 -5.09
CA SER A 216 -16.17 -3.37 -5.96
C SER A 216 -14.90 -2.85 -5.30
N GLY A 217 -14.54 -3.38 -4.13
CA GLY A 217 -13.40 -2.88 -3.35
C GLY A 217 -12.97 -3.89 -2.29
N LEU A 218 -12.24 -3.40 -1.31
CA LEU A 218 -11.74 -4.11 -0.14
C LEU A 218 -12.34 -3.42 1.09
N ASP A 219 -13.02 -4.19 1.94
CA ASP A 219 -13.58 -3.68 3.19
C ASP A 219 -12.59 -4.02 4.32
N ILE A 220 -12.14 -2.98 5.03
CA ILE A 220 -11.23 -3.07 6.18
C ILE A 220 -12.00 -2.61 7.42
N ALA A 221 -12.33 -3.56 8.29
CA ALA A 221 -13.05 -3.33 9.53
C ALA A 221 -12.12 -2.70 10.58
N ALA A 222 -12.58 -1.59 11.14
CA ALA A 222 -11.96 -0.87 12.25
C ALA A 222 -13.06 -0.08 12.99
N PRO A 223 -12.85 0.31 14.26
CA PRO A 223 -13.80 1.13 14.99
C PRO A 223 -14.16 2.44 14.24
N GLN A 224 -15.40 2.90 14.40
CA GLN A 224 -15.75 4.24 13.92
C GLN A 224 -14.83 5.28 14.56
N GLY A 225 -14.37 6.25 13.77
CA GLY A 225 -13.43 7.28 14.21
C GLY A 225 -11.97 6.96 13.94
N THR A 226 -11.61 5.71 13.62
CA THR A 226 -10.23 5.36 13.24
C THR A 226 -9.75 6.23 12.06
N PRO A 227 -8.57 6.88 12.15
CA PRO A 227 -8.05 7.70 11.06
C PRO A 227 -7.84 6.91 9.77
N ILE A 228 -8.17 7.54 8.64
CA ILE A 228 -7.94 7.00 7.29
C ILE A 228 -6.86 7.84 6.62
N ALA A 229 -5.74 7.21 6.29
CA ALA A 229 -4.65 7.80 5.52
C ALA A 229 -4.84 7.58 4.01
N ALA A 230 -4.38 8.54 3.22
CA ALA A 230 -4.24 8.38 1.78
C ALA A 230 -3.19 7.32 1.44
N VAL A 231 -3.51 6.41 0.53
CA VAL A 231 -2.62 5.28 0.18
C VAL A 231 -1.41 5.75 -0.63
N GLU A 232 -1.58 6.86 -1.35
CA GLU A 232 -0.56 7.54 -2.14
C GLU A 232 -0.96 9.02 -2.32
N SER A 233 0.00 9.84 -2.70
CA SER A 233 -0.16 11.26 -3.01
C SER A 233 -1.08 11.46 -4.22
N GLY A 234 -1.79 12.58 -4.27
CA GLY A 234 -2.75 12.83 -5.34
C GLY A 234 -3.54 14.13 -5.16
N THR A 235 -4.62 14.27 -5.92
CA THR A 235 -5.58 15.38 -5.82
C THR A 235 -6.99 14.85 -5.57
N ILE A 236 -7.71 15.44 -4.61
CA ILE A 236 -9.11 15.08 -4.36
C ILE A 236 -9.96 15.57 -5.53
N ILE A 237 -10.62 14.65 -6.23
CA ILE A 237 -11.42 14.97 -7.42
C ILE A 237 -12.92 14.93 -7.18
N GLU A 238 -13.37 14.33 -6.07
CA GLU A 238 -14.76 14.30 -5.64
C GLU A 238 -14.80 13.97 -4.14
N ALA A 239 -15.59 14.71 -3.37
CA ALA A 239 -15.79 14.50 -1.94
C ALA A 239 -17.22 14.89 -1.56
N GLY A 240 -17.90 14.05 -0.77
CA GLY A 240 -19.21 14.39 -0.25
C GLY A 240 -20.04 13.19 0.23
N ASN A 241 -21.33 13.45 0.50
CA ASN A 241 -22.26 12.44 0.99
C ASN A 241 -23.12 11.85 -0.15
N PHE A 242 -23.03 10.54 -0.32
CA PHE A 242 -23.72 9.76 -1.35
C PHE A 242 -24.74 8.82 -0.71
N PHE A 243 -25.84 8.56 -1.42
CA PHE A 243 -26.94 7.76 -0.91
C PHE A 243 -26.49 6.35 -0.50
N PHE A 244 -25.79 5.61 -1.36
CA PHE A 244 -25.34 4.26 -1.03
C PHE A 244 -23.97 4.22 -0.37
N SER A 245 -23.07 5.11 -0.76
CA SER A 245 -21.68 5.04 -0.31
C SER A 245 -21.41 5.89 0.93
N GLY A 246 -22.40 6.62 1.43
CA GLY A 246 -22.22 7.52 2.55
C GLY A 246 -21.23 8.62 2.20
N ASN A 247 -20.48 9.06 3.20
CA ASN A 247 -19.36 9.96 3.00
C ASN A 247 -18.27 9.26 2.20
N MET A 248 -17.91 9.85 1.07
CA MET A 248 -16.97 9.29 0.10
C MET A 248 -15.98 10.35 -0.38
N VAL A 249 -14.75 9.90 -0.63
CA VAL A 249 -13.67 10.63 -1.27
C VAL A 249 -13.14 9.85 -2.47
N TYR A 250 -12.91 10.53 -3.59
CA TYR A 250 -12.08 10.07 -4.71
C TYR A 250 -10.77 10.86 -4.74
N LEU A 251 -9.66 10.14 -4.82
CA LEU A 251 -8.31 10.69 -4.88
C LEU A 251 -7.63 10.23 -6.18
N ASP A 252 -7.27 11.18 -7.05
CA ASP A 252 -6.58 10.92 -8.32
C ASP A 252 -5.08 10.96 -8.14
N HIS A 253 -4.41 9.89 -8.55
CA HIS A 253 -2.96 9.70 -8.49
C HIS A 253 -2.26 9.97 -9.84
N GLY A 254 -3.03 10.33 -10.88
CA GLY A 254 -2.54 10.55 -12.23
C GLY A 254 -2.83 9.39 -13.17
N GLN A 255 -2.82 9.68 -14.47
CA GLN A 255 -3.06 8.75 -15.59
C GLN A 255 -4.23 7.78 -15.38
N GLY A 256 -5.31 8.25 -14.73
CA GLY A 256 -6.51 7.44 -14.50
C GLY A 256 -6.35 6.35 -13.43
N ILE A 257 -5.33 6.44 -12.57
CA ILE A 257 -5.21 5.68 -11.32
C ILE A 257 -5.86 6.48 -10.21
N ILE A 258 -6.95 5.94 -9.67
CA ILE A 258 -7.79 6.65 -8.71
C ILE A 258 -8.13 5.71 -7.56
N THR A 259 -8.06 6.20 -6.34
CA THR A 259 -8.58 5.49 -5.16
C THR A 259 -9.88 6.11 -4.68
N LEU A 260 -10.71 5.27 -4.07
CA LEU A 260 -12.01 5.65 -3.51
C LEU A 260 -12.09 5.16 -2.07
N TYR A 261 -12.45 6.07 -1.17
CA TYR A 261 -12.69 5.82 0.24
C TYR A 261 -14.16 6.08 0.53
N ALA A 262 -14.89 5.12 1.10
CA ALA A 262 -16.32 5.26 1.33
C ALA A 262 -16.73 4.79 2.73
N HIS A 263 -18.00 5.06 3.05
CA HIS A 263 -18.61 4.79 4.35
C HIS A 263 -18.00 5.57 5.51
N MET A 264 -17.27 6.65 5.21
CA MET A 264 -16.51 7.43 6.19
C MET A 264 -17.44 8.05 7.25
N HIS A 265 -16.93 8.29 8.45
CA HIS A 265 -17.63 9.06 9.47
C HIS A 265 -17.42 10.57 9.22
N THR A 266 -16.15 11.00 9.14
CA THR A 266 -15.78 12.37 8.77
C THR A 266 -15.00 12.40 7.46
N ILE A 267 -15.16 13.48 6.71
CA ILE A 267 -14.30 13.86 5.58
C ILE A 267 -13.54 15.11 6.02
N GLN A 268 -12.21 15.08 5.96
CA GLN A 268 -11.33 16.19 6.40
C GLN A 268 -10.68 16.94 5.24
N VAL A 269 -11.12 16.64 4.02
CA VAL A 269 -10.59 17.18 2.76
C VAL A 269 -11.73 17.58 1.83
N LYS A 270 -11.45 18.43 0.85
CA LYS A 270 -12.40 18.89 -0.15
C LYS A 270 -11.86 18.69 -1.56
N THR A 271 -12.76 18.70 -2.55
CA THR A 271 -12.38 18.67 -3.96
C THR A 271 -11.40 19.79 -4.28
N GLY A 272 -10.31 19.45 -4.96
CA GLY A 272 -9.21 20.33 -5.30
C GLY A 272 -7.99 20.24 -4.36
N ASP A 273 -8.14 19.64 -3.16
CA ASP A 273 -7.03 19.52 -2.22
C ASP A 273 -5.94 18.59 -2.78
N LYS A 274 -4.67 19.02 -2.63
CA LYS A 274 -3.50 18.17 -2.88
C LYS A 274 -3.15 17.40 -1.61
N ILE A 275 -3.02 16.09 -1.75
CA ILE A 275 -2.83 15.16 -0.64
C ILE A 275 -1.47 14.49 -0.77
N LYS A 276 -0.75 14.39 0.33
CA LYS A 276 0.47 13.59 0.42
C LYS A 276 0.13 12.16 0.84
N LYS A 277 0.91 11.18 0.39
CA LYS A 277 0.84 9.81 0.91
C LYS A 277 0.89 9.81 2.44
N GLY A 278 0.03 9.02 3.07
CA GLY A 278 -0.06 8.92 4.54
C GLY A 278 -0.84 10.06 5.21
N GLN A 279 -1.18 11.13 4.50
CA GLN A 279 -1.98 12.21 5.06
C GLN A 279 -3.39 11.71 5.42
N ILE A 280 -3.86 12.08 6.61
CA ILE A 280 -5.23 11.75 7.05
C ILE A 280 -6.24 12.55 6.23
N ILE A 281 -7.21 11.84 5.65
CA ILE A 281 -8.27 12.41 4.79
C ILE A 281 -9.66 12.33 5.43
N GLY A 282 -9.76 11.68 6.58
CA GLY A 282 -10.99 11.50 7.34
C GLY A 282 -10.92 10.32 8.29
N THR A 283 -12.08 9.79 8.67
CA THR A 283 -12.17 8.69 9.65
C THR A 283 -13.15 7.60 9.22
N VAL A 284 -12.89 6.38 9.66
CA VAL A 284 -13.75 5.20 9.47
C VAL A 284 -15.14 5.49 10.02
N GLY A 285 -16.17 5.01 9.33
CA GLY A 285 -17.54 5.14 9.79
C GLY A 285 -18.43 4.03 9.28
N GLU A 286 -19.72 4.31 9.35
CA GLU A 286 -20.79 3.41 8.92
C GLU A 286 -21.88 4.17 8.13
N THR A 287 -21.48 5.19 7.37
CA THR A 287 -22.43 5.98 6.58
C THR A 287 -22.85 5.25 5.30
N GLY A 288 -24.11 5.42 4.88
CA GLY A 288 -24.63 4.85 3.63
C GLY A 288 -25.19 3.44 3.79
N ARG A 289 -24.78 2.50 2.94
CA ARG A 289 -25.25 1.10 2.93
C ARG A 289 -24.16 0.18 3.47
N VAL A 290 -24.25 -0.12 4.76
CA VAL A 290 -23.27 -0.92 5.49
C VAL A 290 -23.96 -1.84 6.50
N THR A 291 -23.23 -2.82 7.02
CA THR A 291 -23.65 -3.69 8.14
C THR A 291 -22.97 -3.35 9.46
N GLY A 292 -21.95 -2.48 9.44
CA GLY A 292 -21.22 -1.98 10.60
C GLY A 292 -20.00 -1.13 10.17
N PRO A 293 -19.21 -0.60 11.12
CA PRO A 293 -18.08 0.27 10.83
C PRO A 293 -16.97 -0.41 10.03
N HIS A 294 -16.59 0.19 8.90
CA HIS A 294 -15.45 -0.23 8.07
C HIS A 294 -15.06 0.88 7.08
N LEU A 295 -13.84 0.81 6.56
CA LEU A 295 -13.46 1.51 5.34
C LEU A 295 -13.75 0.60 4.14
N HIS A 296 -14.49 1.11 3.16
CA HIS A 296 -14.49 0.55 1.81
C HIS A 296 -13.45 1.28 0.95
N LEU A 297 -12.36 0.58 0.61
CA LEU A 297 -11.33 1.07 -0.31
C LEU A 297 -11.55 0.45 -1.69
N ALA A 298 -11.60 1.26 -2.75
CA ALA A 298 -11.55 0.75 -4.11
C ALA A 298 -10.39 1.37 -4.89
N VAL A 299 -9.81 0.59 -5.82
CA VAL A 299 -8.83 1.07 -6.80
C VAL A 299 -9.47 1.05 -8.17
N ILE A 300 -9.24 2.12 -8.91
CA ILE A 300 -9.69 2.30 -10.29
C ILE A 300 -8.46 2.49 -11.15
N ALA A 301 -8.29 1.62 -12.14
CA ALA A 301 -7.27 1.73 -13.17
C ALA A 301 -7.98 1.95 -14.50
N ASN A 302 -7.71 3.08 -15.16
CA ASN A 302 -8.23 3.38 -16.50
C ASN A 302 -9.77 3.32 -16.57
N GLN A 303 -10.45 3.98 -15.61
CA GLN A 303 -11.92 3.99 -15.46
C GLN A 303 -12.53 2.65 -15.01
N THR A 304 -11.73 1.61 -14.77
CA THR A 304 -12.17 0.26 -14.39
C THR A 304 -11.84 -0.02 -12.93
N LEU A 305 -12.83 -0.50 -12.15
CA LEU A 305 -12.62 -0.97 -10.78
C LEU A 305 -11.86 -2.30 -10.80
N VAL A 306 -10.79 -2.38 -10.01
CA VAL A 306 -9.89 -3.53 -9.94
C VAL A 306 -9.63 -3.91 -8.48
N ASP A 307 -9.13 -5.12 -8.26
CA ASP A 307 -8.83 -5.65 -6.93
C ASP A 307 -7.75 -4.81 -6.22
N PRO A 308 -8.08 -4.12 -5.09
CA PRO A 308 -7.12 -3.30 -4.35
C PRO A 308 -5.93 -4.08 -3.79
N LEU A 309 -6.09 -5.38 -3.52
CA LEU A 309 -5.00 -6.21 -2.97
C LEU A 309 -3.84 -6.37 -3.97
N LEU A 310 -4.08 -6.16 -5.27
CA LEU A 310 -3.03 -6.16 -6.28
C LEU A 310 -2.11 -4.95 -6.16
N PHE A 311 -2.49 -3.90 -5.43
CA PHE A 311 -1.69 -2.69 -5.17
C PHE A 311 -1.17 -2.65 -3.72
N LEU A 312 -1.66 -3.53 -2.84
CA LEU A 312 -1.39 -3.52 -1.41
C LEU A 312 -0.80 -4.86 -0.94
N PRO A 313 0.41 -5.23 -1.39
CA PRO A 313 1.06 -6.48 -1.00
C PRO A 313 1.28 -6.59 0.51
N GLN A 314 1.33 -5.46 1.23
CA GLN A 314 1.46 -5.43 2.68
C GLN A 314 0.23 -6.00 3.41
N LEU A 315 -0.90 -6.15 2.72
CA LEU A 315 -2.13 -6.73 3.25
C LEU A 315 -2.29 -8.22 2.89
N SER A 316 -1.30 -8.85 2.25
CA SER A 316 -1.36 -10.24 1.79
C SER A 316 -1.67 -11.23 2.92
N LEU A 317 -0.97 -11.14 4.06
CA LEU A 317 -1.19 -12.02 5.21
C LEU A 317 -2.61 -11.89 5.78
N LYS A 318 -3.12 -10.66 5.88
CA LYS A 318 -4.50 -10.40 6.32
C LYS A 318 -5.52 -10.92 5.30
N ALA A 319 -5.19 -10.90 4.01
CA ALA A 319 -6.04 -11.44 2.97
C ALA A 319 -6.07 -12.99 3.03
N GLU A 320 -4.91 -13.63 3.27
CA GLU A 320 -4.83 -15.08 3.48
C GLU A 320 -5.66 -15.53 4.69
N GLU A 321 -5.60 -14.78 5.80
CA GLU A 321 -6.45 -15.04 6.97
C GLU A 321 -7.94 -14.97 6.62
N TYR A 322 -8.36 -13.97 5.83
CA TYR A 322 -9.73 -13.88 5.34
C TYR A 322 -10.12 -15.14 4.55
N PHE A 323 -9.27 -15.61 3.63
CA PHE A 323 -9.54 -16.80 2.81
C PHE A 323 -9.56 -18.11 3.61
N LYS A 324 -8.80 -18.22 4.69
CA LYS A 324 -8.83 -19.39 5.58
C LYS A 324 -10.15 -19.50 6.34
N ASN A 325 -10.73 -18.35 6.68
CA ASN A 325 -11.92 -18.28 7.52
C ASN A 325 -13.25 -18.18 6.73
N ASN A 326 -13.22 -18.12 5.38
CA ASN A 326 -14.40 -17.94 4.51
C ASN A 326 -14.25 -18.65 3.16
#